data_AF-A0A2S0WL63-F1
#
_entry.id   AF-A0A2S0WL63-F1
#
_cell.length_a   1.000
_cell.length_b   1.000
_cell.length_c   1.000
_cell.angle_alpha   90.00
_cell.angle_beta   90.00
_cell.angle_gamma   90.00
#
_symmetry.space_group_name_H-M   'P 1'
#
loop_
_entity.id
_entity.type
_entity.pdbx_description
1 polymer ?
#
loop_
_entity_poly.entity_id
_entity_poly.type
_entity_poly.pdbx_seq_one_letter_code
_entity_poly.pdbx_strand_id
1 'polypeptide(L)'
;MALGLAAGLAAAVPSSANAASGKQKYVKVSTKYVHNWTFRSKAIKACVFFEVSGKITGTRRYAYHNPEGDGWDTNWYYYYKIKANNPKIKAKAWPRKGSGCDSTKKVKLTKLQLKQAWNETRCGLGLSYTGSIPFAISVNSTPGCKKHSLGTLSTSHSGPITGASQSNSGSAIKFKSGVIARKGDAIGFKAAARVTGHRKIKGVGKSDSVSKSFYAYLK
;
A
#
# COMPACT_ATOMS: atom_id res chain seq x y z
N MET A 1 -30.04 -82.96 16.49
CA MET A 1 -30.71 -81.74 17.00
C MET A 1 -29.80 -80.56 16.70
N ALA A 2 -30.37 -79.51 16.11
CA ALA A 2 -29.68 -78.41 15.47
C ALA A 2 -29.76 -77.10 16.29
N LEU A 3 -29.00 -76.11 15.81
CA LEU A 3 -29.02 -74.66 16.10
C LEU A 3 -28.34 -74.20 17.41
N GLY A 4 -27.52 -73.14 17.43
CA GLY A 4 -27.07 -72.24 16.37
C GLY A 4 -26.10 -71.18 16.92
N LEU A 5 -24.96 -70.99 16.27
CA LEU A 5 -24.07 -69.85 16.52
C LEU A 5 -24.59 -68.65 15.73
N ALA A 6 -25.09 -67.64 16.43
CA ALA A 6 -25.43 -66.35 15.83
C ALA A 6 -24.15 -65.51 15.69
N ALA A 7 -23.58 -65.49 14.48
CA ALA A 7 -22.53 -64.54 14.10
C ALA A 7 -23.20 -63.19 13.74
N GLY A 8 -23.15 -62.24 14.67
CA GLY A 8 -23.55 -60.86 14.39
C GLY A 8 -22.51 -60.17 13.51
N LEU A 9 -22.79 -60.03 12.22
CA LEU A 9 -22.06 -59.12 11.34
C LEU A 9 -22.36 -57.67 11.78
N ALA A 10 -21.44 -57.03 12.47
CA ALA A 10 -21.43 -55.58 12.62
C ALA A 10 -21.07 -54.96 11.27
N ALA A 11 -22.09 -54.49 10.54
CA ALA A 11 -21.90 -53.72 9.32
C ALA A 11 -21.24 -52.38 9.66
N ALA A 12 -19.95 -52.24 9.35
CA ALA A 12 -19.26 -50.96 9.37
C ALA A 12 -19.86 -50.07 8.26
N VAL A 13 -20.76 -49.17 8.64
CA VAL A 13 -21.23 -48.10 7.76
C VAL A 13 -20.05 -47.17 7.46
N PRO A 14 -19.63 -46.99 6.20
CA PRO A 14 -18.65 -45.98 5.88
C PRO A 14 -19.29 -44.62 6.13
N SER A 15 -18.91 -43.97 7.23
CA SER A 15 -19.23 -42.58 7.47
C SER A 15 -18.45 -41.76 6.43
N SER A 16 -19.09 -41.48 5.30
CA SER A 16 -18.59 -40.55 4.31
C SER A 16 -18.57 -39.16 4.96
N ALA A 17 -17.41 -38.83 5.53
CA ALA A 17 -17.08 -37.47 5.92
C ALA A 17 -16.99 -36.65 4.63
N ASN A 18 -18.15 -36.23 4.12
CA ASN A 18 -18.25 -35.14 3.18
C ASN A 18 -17.81 -33.88 3.94
N ALA A 19 -16.50 -33.64 3.95
CA ALA A 19 -15.96 -32.34 4.29
C ALA A 19 -16.59 -31.36 3.30
N ALA A 20 -17.64 -30.66 3.76
CA ALA A 20 -18.24 -29.58 3.03
C ALA A 20 -17.13 -28.55 2.78
N SER A 21 -16.52 -28.62 1.60
CA SER A 21 -15.64 -27.59 1.08
C SER A 21 -16.50 -26.36 0.80
N GLY A 22 -16.89 -25.67 1.88
CA GLY A 22 -17.56 -24.39 1.83
C GLY A 22 -16.66 -23.46 1.03
N LYS A 23 -17.11 -23.08 -0.18
CA LYS A 23 -16.36 -22.18 -1.05
C LYS A 23 -16.07 -20.90 -0.26
N GLN A 24 -14.79 -20.66 0.05
CA GLN A 24 -14.39 -19.45 0.76
C GLN A 24 -14.90 -18.22 -0.01
N LYS A 25 -15.71 -17.39 0.66
CA LYS A 25 -16.32 -16.21 0.02
C LYS A 25 -15.27 -15.12 -0.18
N TYR A 26 -14.91 -14.89 -1.43
CA TYR A 26 -13.99 -13.83 -1.84
C TYR A 26 -14.77 -12.55 -2.15
N VAL A 27 -14.43 -11.46 -1.47
CA VAL A 27 -15.11 -10.16 -1.62
C VAL A 27 -14.13 -9.12 -2.16
N LYS A 28 -14.46 -8.49 -3.29
CA LYS A 28 -13.68 -7.37 -3.82
C LYS A 28 -13.89 -6.14 -2.94
N VAL A 29 -12.80 -5.46 -2.59
CA VAL A 29 -12.81 -4.22 -1.81
C VAL A 29 -12.17 -3.10 -2.61
N SER A 30 -12.66 -1.87 -2.42
CA SER A 30 -12.22 -0.71 -3.19
C SER A 30 -12.44 0.57 -2.41
N THR A 31 -11.40 1.38 -2.25
CA THR A 31 -11.45 2.64 -1.51
C THR A 31 -10.69 3.73 -2.28
N LYS A 32 -11.33 4.89 -2.44
CA LYS A 32 -10.68 6.09 -3.01
C LYS A 32 -9.88 6.80 -1.93
N TYR A 33 -8.76 7.39 -2.29
CA TYR A 33 -8.00 8.27 -1.40
C TYR A 33 -7.75 9.62 -2.08
N VAL A 34 -7.78 10.68 -1.29
CA VAL A 34 -7.42 12.04 -1.68
C VAL A 34 -6.72 12.67 -0.48
N HIS A 35 -5.53 13.22 -0.71
CA HIS A 35 -4.78 13.96 0.28
C HIS A 35 -4.29 15.25 -0.35
N ASN A 36 -4.34 16.37 0.39
CA ASN A 36 -3.88 17.65 -0.11
C ASN A 36 -2.99 18.34 0.92
N TRP A 37 -2.02 19.12 0.41
CA TRP A 37 -1.11 19.89 1.23
C TRP A 37 -0.73 21.18 0.51
N THR A 38 -0.41 22.20 1.30
CA THR A 38 0.18 23.44 0.80
C THR A 38 1.55 23.62 1.41
N PHE A 39 2.56 23.78 0.55
CA PHE A 39 3.92 24.09 0.94
C PHE A 39 4.26 25.54 0.63
N ARG A 40 4.75 26.27 1.61
CA ARG A 40 5.13 27.68 1.48
C ARG A 40 6.65 27.79 1.48
N SER A 41 7.23 28.20 0.35
CA SER A 41 8.67 28.34 0.21
C SER A 41 9.13 29.79 0.31
N LYS A 42 10.12 30.03 1.18
CA LYS A 42 10.86 31.29 1.21
C LYS A 42 11.80 31.43 0.01
N ALA A 43 12.47 30.35 -0.38
CA ALA A 43 13.46 30.32 -1.45
C ALA A 43 12.87 30.68 -2.83
N ILE A 44 11.74 30.10 -3.22
CA ILE A 44 11.09 30.37 -4.53
C ILE A 44 10.01 31.47 -4.46
N LYS A 45 9.81 32.09 -3.29
CA LYS A 45 8.79 33.13 -3.02
C LYS A 45 7.39 32.75 -3.54
N ALA A 46 7.01 31.49 -3.34
CA ALA A 46 5.78 30.91 -3.84
C ALA A 46 5.22 29.90 -2.84
N CYS A 47 3.93 29.64 -2.95
CA CYS A 47 3.27 28.49 -2.37
C CYS A 47 3.03 27.44 -3.46
N VAL A 48 3.15 26.18 -3.10
CA VAL A 48 2.82 25.05 -3.96
C VAL A 48 1.78 24.21 -3.25
N PHE A 49 0.55 24.27 -3.75
CA PHE A 49 -0.49 23.34 -3.39
C PHE A 49 -0.29 22.05 -4.18
N PHE A 50 -0.43 20.91 -3.53
CA PHE A 50 -0.45 19.65 -4.23
C PHE A 50 -1.47 18.69 -3.62
N GLU A 51 -2.12 17.95 -4.51
CA GLU A 51 -3.12 16.94 -4.21
C GLU A 51 -2.64 15.60 -4.75
N VAL A 52 -2.77 14.56 -3.95
CA VAL A 52 -2.47 13.19 -4.31
C VAL A 52 -3.75 12.38 -4.20
N SER A 53 -4.13 11.71 -5.27
CA SER A 53 -5.39 10.97 -5.32
C SER A 53 -5.26 9.67 -6.10
N GLY A 54 -6.20 8.75 -5.88
CA GLY A 54 -6.26 7.48 -6.60
C GLY A 54 -7.24 6.52 -5.95
N LYS A 55 -7.10 5.23 -6.27
CA LYS A 55 -7.97 4.17 -5.74
C LYS A 55 -7.17 2.94 -5.36
N ILE A 56 -7.30 2.47 -4.12
CA ILE A 56 -6.80 1.15 -3.73
C ILE A 56 -7.90 0.13 -3.93
N THR A 57 -7.57 -1.00 -4.54
CA THR A 57 -8.47 -2.16 -4.68
C THR A 57 -7.79 -3.40 -4.13
N GLY A 58 -8.58 -4.36 -3.68
CA GLY A 58 -8.07 -5.67 -3.29
C GLY A 58 -9.17 -6.72 -3.28
N THR A 59 -8.87 -7.88 -2.73
CA THR A 59 -9.85 -8.91 -2.42
C THR A 59 -9.63 -9.34 -0.98
N ARG A 60 -10.71 -9.49 -0.22
CA ARG A 60 -10.68 -10.04 1.14
C ARG A 60 -11.41 -11.38 1.20
N ARG A 61 -10.95 -12.25 2.08
CA ARG A 61 -11.66 -13.45 2.55
C ARG A 61 -11.52 -13.56 4.07
N TYR A 62 -12.37 -14.33 4.72
CA TYR A 62 -12.16 -14.67 6.14
C TYR A 62 -10.79 -15.35 6.31
N ALA A 63 -10.01 -14.85 7.27
CA ALA A 63 -8.84 -15.54 7.78
C ALA A 63 -9.36 -16.46 8.88
N TYR A 64 -9.24 -17.76 8.66
CA TYR A 64 -9.80 -18.76 9.55
C TYR A 64 -8.85 -19.13 10.71
N HIS A 65 -7.62 -18.61 10.69
CA HIS A 65 -6.68 -18.69 11.79
C HIS A 65 -6.57 -17.33 12.47
N ASN A 66 -6.74 -17.31 13.79
CA ASN A 66 -6.33 -16.18 14.61
C ASN A 66 -4.80 -16.12 14.61
N PRO A 67 -4.17 -15.04 14.11
CA PRO A 67 -2.72 -14.89 14.20
C PRO A 67 -2.21 -14.71 15.64
N GLU A 68 -3.10 -14.48 16.61
CA GLU A 68 -2.78 -14.24 18.02
C GLU A 68 -3.12 -15.43 18.95
N GLY A 69 -3.52 -16.58 18.42
CA GLY A 69 -3.78 -17.79 19.24
C GLY A 69 -4.37 -18.98 18.47
N ASP A 70 -4.56 -20.11 19.16
CA ASP A 70 -4.84 -21.42 18.55
C ASP A 70 -6.33 -21.67 18.20
N GLY A 71 -7.09 -20.60 17.92
CA GLY A 71 -8.54 -20.64 17.70
C GLY A 71 -8.99 -20.22 16.31
N TRP A 72 -10.12 -20.77 15.87
CA TRP A 72 -10.85 -20.30 14.69
C TRP A 72 -11.58 -19.00 15.02
N ASP A 73 -11.11 -17.88 14.49
CA ASP A 73 -11.73 -16.57 14.72
C ASP A 73 -12.19 -15.94 13.39
N THR A 74 -13.50 -15.78 13.22
CA THR A 74 -14.09 -15.14 12.02
C THR A 74 -13.97 -13.62 12.01
N ASN A 75 -13.38 -13.03 13.06
CA ASN A 75 -13.13 -11.60 13.15
C ASN A 75 -11.91 -11.15 12.35
N TRP A 76 -11.22 -12.03 11.63
CA TRP A 76 -10.06 -11.66 10.81
C TRP A 76 -10.34 -11.77 9.32
N TYR A 77 -9.79 -10.83 8.56
CA TYR A 77 -9.80 -10.85 7.10
C TYR A 77 -8.39 -10.94 6.56
N TYR A 78 -8.21 -11.83 5.58
CA TYR A 78 -7.02 -11.85 4.73
C TYR A 78 -7.28 -11.04 3.47
N TYR A 79 -6.55 -9.94 3.31
CA TYR A 79 -6.57 -9.07 2.14
C TYR A 79 -5.42 -9.41 1.21
N TYR A 80 -5.69 -9.55 -0.08
CA TYR A 80 -4.71 -9.94 -1.08
C TYR A 80 -5.06 -9.38 -2.46
N LYS A 81 -4.16 -9.57 -3.45
CA LYS A 81 -4.25 -8.96 -4.79
C LYS A 81 -4.45 -7.44 -4.72
N ILE A 82 -3.81 -6.79 -3.73
CA ILE A 82 -3.97 -5.36 -3.50
C ILE A 82 -3.27 -4.57 -4.61
N LYS A 83 -3.92 -3.53 -5.12
CA LYS A 83 -3.42 -2.67 -6.19
C LYS A 83 -3.75 -1.21 -5.93
N ALA A 84 -2.80 -0.31 -6.18
CA ALA A 84 -3.07 1.11 -6.35
C ALA A 84 -3.32 1.41 -7.83
N ASN A 85 -4.56 1.81 -8.15
CA ASN A 85 -5.00 2.13 -9.50
C ASN A 85 -5.08 3.64 -9.69
N ASN A 86 -4.65 4.09 -10.86
CA ASN A 86 -4.67 5.48 -11.29
C ASN A 86 -4.17 6.46 -10.22
N PRO A 87 -3.00 6.22 -9.59
CA PRO A 87 -2.41 7.21 -8.70
C PRO A 87 -2.10 8.49 -9.51
N LYS A 88 -2.46 9.63 -8.92
CA LYS A 88 -2.33 10.96 -9.50
C LYS A 88 -1.69 11.91 -8.49
N ILE A 89 -0.80 12.78 -8.96
CA ILE A 89 -0.43 14.02 -8.26
C ILE A 89 -0.85 15.19 -9.13
N LYS A 90 -1.46 16.20 -8.52
CA LYS A 90 -1.63 17.52 -9.11
C LYS A 90 -0.90 18.52 -8.25
N ALA A 91 -0.22 19.48 -8.86
CA ALA A 91 0.41 20.59 -8.17
C ALA A 91 0.04 21.90 -8.85
N LYS A 92 -0.17 22.94 -8.05
CA LYS A 92 -0.47 24.31 -8.48
C LYS A 92 0.37 25.28 -7.68
N ALA A 93 0.90 26.29 -8.35
CA ALA A 93 1.73 27.31 -7.73
C ALA A 93 0.95 28.62 -7.58
N TRP A 94 0.99 29.17 -6.36
CA TRP A 94 0.35 30.42 -5.97
C TRP A 94 1.39 31.39 -5.42
N PRO A 95 1.21 32.71 -5.57
CA PRO A 95 2.07 33.66 -4.87
C PRO A 95 1.86 33.60 -3.35
N ARG A 96 2.90 33.99 -2.61
CA ARG A 96 2.80 34.21 -1.16
C ARG A 96 2.09 35.55 -0.92
N LYS A 97 1.22 35.60 0.09
CA LYS A 97 0.54 36.84 0.55
C LYS A 97 0.69 36.93 2.06
N GLY A 98 1.57 37.82 2.53
CA GLY A 98 1.93 37.90 3.95
C GLY A 98 2.39 36.53 4.48
N SER A 99 1.81 36.07 5.59
CA SER A 99 1.99 34.74 6.20
C SER A 99 1.30 33.59 5.43
N GLY A 100 0.41 33.89 4.48
CA GLY A 100 -0.39 32.93 3.75
C GLY A 100 0.00 32.74 2.27
N CYS A 101 -0.95 32.18 1.53
CA CYS A 101 -0.90 31.91 0.10
C CYS A 101 -2.12 32.56 -0.56
N ASP A 102 -1.94 33.19 -1.72
CA ASP A 102 -3.07 33.76 -2.48
C ASP A 102 -3.48 32.79 -3.58
N SER A 103 -4.43 31.90 -3.27
CA SER A 103 -4.93 30.88 -4.19
C SER A 103 -5.75 31.42 -5.36
N THR A 104 -6.11 32.71 -5.35
CA THR A 104 -6.83 33.37 -6.45
C THR A 104 -5.90 33.70 -7.61
N LYS A 105 -4.60 33.81 -7.34
CA LYS A 105 -3.57 34.13 -8.33
C LYS A 105 -2.68 32.94 -8.62
N LYS A 106 -2.15 32.87 -9.84
CA LYS A 106 -1.17 31.86 -10.25
C LYS A 106 0.21 32.49 -10.30
N VAL A 107 1.24 31.76 -9.85
CA VAL A 107 2.64 32.17 -10.05
C VAL A 107 3.33 31.20 -10.99
N LYS A 108 4.13 31.72 -11.92
CA LYS A 108 4.92 30.89 -12.84
C LYS A 108 6.18 30.40 -12.13
N LEU A 109 6.40 29.10 -12.18
CA LEU A 109 7.65 28.42 -11.86
C LEU A 109 8.42 28.18 -13.17
N THR A 110 9.73 28.08 -13.10
CA THR A 110 10.58 27.78 -14.27
C THR A 110 10.72 26.29 -14.52
N LYS A 111 10.47 25.48 -13.49
CA LYS A 111 10.42 24.02 -13.54
C LYS A 111 9.60 23.49 -12.37
N LEU A 112 8.87 22.41 -12.58
CA LEU A 112 8.11 21.70 -11.56
C LEU A 112 8.32 20.20 -11.72
N GLN A 113 8.79 19.54 -10.67
CA GLN A 113 9.00 18.10 -10.64
C GLN A 113 8.03 17.46 -9.65
N LEU A 114 7.36 16.40 -10.08
CA LEU A 114 6.44 15.60 -9.28
C LEU A 114 7.01 14.18 -9.17
N LYS A 115 7.00 13.64 -7.96
CA LYS A 115 7.44 12.27 -7.70
C LYS A 115 6.47 11.57 -6.75
N GLN A 116 6.07 10.35 -7.10
CA GLN A 116 5.37 9.40 -6.24
C GLN A 116 6.26 8.19 -5.98
N ALA A 117 6.29 7.71 -4.75
CA ALA A 117 6.92 6.45 -4.39
C ALA A 117 5.96 5.61 -3.55
N TRP A 118 5.85 4.33 -3.88
CA TRP A 118 5.01 3.36 -3.19
C TRP A 118 5.91 2.30 -2.60
N ASN A 119 5.74 2.03 -1.30
CA ASN A 119 6.52 1.03 -0.61
C ASN A 119 5.56 0.10 0.13
N GLU A 120 5.98 -1.14 0.25
CA GLU A 120 5.39 -2.10 1.17
C GLU A 120 6.48 -2.54 2.15
N THR A 121 6.08 -2.95 3.33
CA THR A 121 6.96 -3.69 4.23
C THR A 121 6.57 -5.16 4.12
N ARG A 122 7.54 -6.02 3.84
CA ARG A 122 7.33 -7.47 3.90
C ARG A 122 8.29 -8.08 4.89
N CYS A 123 7.77 -8.98 5.71
CA CYS A 123 8.56 -9.81 6.59
C CYS A 123 8.79 -11.13 5.85
N GLY A 124 10.04 -11.36 5.45
CA GLY A 124 10.49 -12.67 4.97
C GLY A 124 11.07 -13.45 6.13
N LEU A 125 10.82 -14.76 6.18
CA LEU A 125 11.63 -15.66 6.99
C LEU A 125 13.00 -15.72 6.33
N GLY A 126 13.97 -14.98 6.88
CA GLY A 126 15.35 -15.06 6.42
C GLY A 126 15.96 -16.35 6.94
N LEU A 127 15.94 -17.41 6.15
CA LEU A 127 16.80 -18.57 6.41
C LEU A 127 18.23 -18.18 6.02
N SER A 128 19.00 -17.64 6.95
CA SER A 128 20.44 -17.48 6.76
C SER A 128 21.09 -18.84 6.92
N TYR A 129 21.52 -19.42 5.80
CA TYR A 129 22.34 -20.64 5.80
C TYR A 129 23.80 -20.23 6.01
N THR A 130 24.29 -20.36 7.24
CA THR A 130 25.73 -20.28 7.51
C THR A 130 26.23 -21.71 7.65
N GLY A 131 26.79 -22.24 6.57
CA GLY A 131 27.38 -23.57 6.56
C GLY A 131 28.75 -23.56 7.23
N SER A 132 28.83 -24.18 8.41
CA SER A 132 30.06 -24.74 8.95
C SER A 132 29.72 -26.00 9.74
N ILE A 133 30.34 -27.10 9.33
CA ILE A 133 30.27 -28.46 9.89
C ILE A 133 31.04 -28.47 11.23
N PRO A 134 30.71 -29.32 12.25
CA PRO A 134 29.60 -30.27 12.34
C PRO A 134 28.64 -30.00 13.55
N PHE A 135 27.34 -30.14 13.28
CA PHE A 135 26.21 -30.37 14.21
C PHE A 135 25.75 -29.25 15.18
N ALA A 136 25.13 -28.20 14.62
CA ALA A 136 23.99 -27.53 15.25
C ALA A 136 23.24 -26.67 14.22
N ILE A 137 22.15 -27.18 13.64
CA ILE A 137 21.25 -26.36 12.82
C ILE A 137 20.29 -25.65 13.77
N SER A 138 20.73 -24.53 14.31
CA SER A 138 19.86 -23.52 14.91
C SER A 138 19.24 -22.71 13.77
N VAL A 139 17.99 -23.01 13.41
CA VAL A 139 17.18 -22.14 12.55
C VAL A 139 16.68 -20.98 13.40
N ASN A 140 17.55 -19.99 13.64
CA ASN A 140 17.11 -18.71 14.15
C ASN A 140 16.34 -17.98 13.04
N SER A 141 15.05 -18.29 12.94
CA SER A 141 14.11 -17.56 12.11
C SER A 141 13.94 -16.17 12.71
N THR A 142 14.83 -15.26 12.35
CA THR A 142 14.62 -13.83 12.60
C THR A 142 13.82 -13.32 11.41
N PRO A 143 12.50 -13.09 11.53
CA PRO A 143 11.72 -12.53 10.43
C PRO A 143 12.23 -11.11 10.14
N GLY A 144 13.11 -10.99 9.16
CA GLY A 144 13.63 -9.72 8.70
C GLY A 144 12.55 -8.98 7.91
N CYS A 145 11.86 -8.05 8.56
CA CYS A 145 10.94 -7.14 7.88
C CYS A 145 11.72 -6.10 7.07
N LYS A 146 11.70 -6.22 5.73
CA LYS A 146 12.34 -5.27 4.82
C LYS A 146 11.30 -4.44 4.09
N LYS A 147 11.67 -3.19 3.80
CA LYS A 147 10.87 -2.30 2.94
C LYS A 147 11.20 -2.62 1.48
N HIS A 148 10.18 -2.89 0.68
CA HIS A 148 10.28 -3.12 -0.74
C HIS A 148 9.65 -1.95 -1.50
N SER A 149 10.40 -1.39 -2.44
CA SER A 149 9.87 -0.39 -3.38
C SER A 149 8.98 -1.10 -4.40
N LEU A 150 7.73 -0.66 -4.51
CA LEU A 150 6.75 -1.22 -5.44
C LEU A 150 6.71 -0.49 -6.77
N GLY A 151 7.12 0.78 -6.76
CA GLY A 151 7.08 1.61 -7.94
C GLY A 151 7.36 3.07 -7.59
N THR A 152 8.06 3.73 -8.49
CA THR A 152 8.31 5.17 -8.43
C THR A 152 7.86 5.78 -9.75
N LEU A 153 7.11 6.87 -9.68
CA LEU A 153 6.74 7.67 -10.83
C LEU A 153 7.37 9.03 -10.66
N SER A 154 8.06 9.54 -11.68
CA SER A 154 8.56 10.90 -11.68
C SER A 154 8.28 11.59 -13.01
N THR A 155 7.75 12.81 -12.95
CA THR A 155 7.58 13.68 -14.11
C THR A 155 8.23 15.03 -13.82
N SER A 156 8.84 15.60 -14.84
CA SER A 156 9.48 16.91 -14.76
C SER A 156 8.93 17.76 -15.89
N HIS A 157 8.44 18.94 -15.54
CA HIS A 157 7.97 19.93 -16.49
C HIS A 157 8.90 21.13 -16.44
N SER A 158 9.46 21.50 -17.58
CA SER A 158 10.37 22.64 -17.72
C SER A 158 9.67 23.79 -18.44
N GLY A 159 10.12 25.02 -18.18
CA GLY A 159 9.54 26.23 -18.75
C GLY A 159 8.52 26.91 -17.81
N PRO A 160 8.01 28.08 -18.20
CA PRO A 160 7.09 28.87 -17.37
C PRO A 160 5.78 28.11 -17.12
N ILE A 161 5.61 27.53 -15.94
CA ILE A 161 4.48 26.65 -15.59
C ILE A 161 3.81 27.10 -14.30
N THR A 162 2.47 27.08 -14.25
CA THR A 162 1.69 27.45 -13.06
C THR A 162 1.14 26.24 -12.29
N GLY A 163 1.22 25.05 -12.89
CA GLY A 163 0.82 23.79 -12.29
C GLY A 163 1.09 22.63 -13.22
N ALA A 164 1.19 21.44 -12.67
CA ALA A 164 1.41 20.21 -13.41
C ALA A 164 0.59 19.08 -12.80
N SER A 165 0.38 18.03 -13.59
CA SER A 165 -0.19 16.80 -13.10
C SER A 165 0.61 15.61 -13.59
N GLN A 166 0.77 14.64 -12.71
CA GLN A 166 1.28 13.32 -12.99
C GLN A 166 0.13 12.33 -12.82
N SER A 167 -0.04 11.43 -13.78
CA SER A 167 -0.97 10.30 -13.65
C SER A 167 -0.33 9.04 -14.17
N ASN A 168 -0.58 7.92 -13.51
CA ASN A 168 -0.31 6.60 -14.07
C ASN A 168 -1.62 6.00 -14.58
N SER A 169 -1.97 6.32 -15.83
CA SER A 169 -3.11 5.73 -16.54
C SER A 169 -2.82 4.32 -17.07
N GLY A 170 -1.60 3.82 -16.88
CA GLY A 170 -1.16 2.49 -17.32
C GLY A 170 -1.31 1.42 -16.23
N SER A 171 -0.22 0.73 -15.94
CA SER A 171 -0.23 -0.44 -15.06
C SER A 171 -0.41 -0.07 -13.58
N ALA A 172 -1.39 -0.71 -12.94
CA ALA A 172 -1.62 -0.57 -11.50
C ALA A 172 -0.40 -1.03 -10.68
N ILE A 173 -0.13 -0.34 -9.58
CA ILE A 173 0.96 -0.71 -8.66
C ILE A 173 0.47 -1.86 -7.80
N LYS A 174 1.04 -3.06 -8.00
CA LYS A 174 0.60 -4.29 -7.33
C LYS A 174 1.43 -4.53 -6.08
N PHE A 175 0.76 -4.70 -4.95
CA PHE A 175 1.36 -5.18 -3.71
C PHE A 175 1.37 -6.71 -3.78
N LYS A 176 2.53 -7.35 -3.58
CA LYS A 176 2.58 -8.83 -3.64
C LYS A 176 2.37 -9.48 -2.26
N SER A 177 2.47 -8.74 -1.15
CA SER A 177 2.10 -9.26 0.17
C SER A 177 0.60 -9.20 0.41
N GLY A 178 0.03 -10.28 0.95
CA GLY A 178 -1.26 -10.22 1.62
C GLY A 178 -1.10 -9.64 3.03
N VAL A 179 -2.20 -9.13 3.59
CA VAL A 179 -2.25 -8.56 4.93
C VAL A 179 -3.43 -9.16 5.67
N ILE A 180 -3.21 -9.60 6.91
CA ILE A 180 -4.27 -10.01 7.83
C ILE A 180 -4.62 -8.79 8.69
N ALA A 181 -5.91 -8.48 8.82
CA ALA A 181 -6.39 -7.41 9.69
C ALA A 181 -7.73 -7.81 10.32
N ARG A 182 -8.05 -7.26 11.49
CA ARG A 182 -9.35 -7.53 12.12
C ARG A 182 -10.47 -6.88 11.31
N LYS A 183 -11.66 -7.45 11.44
CA LYS A 183 -12.89 -6.94 10.85
C LYS A 183 -13.16 -5.55 11.45
N GLY A 184 -13.26 -4.56 10.57
CA GLY A 184 -13.42 -3.15 10.97
C GLY A 184 -12.11 -2.36 10.90
N ASP A 185 -10.96 -3.03 10.89
CA ASP A 185 -9.67 -2.36 10.75
C ASP A 185 -9.43 -1.89 9.32
N ALA A 186 -8.79 -0.73 9.20
CA ALA A 186 -8.34 -0.19 7.93
C ALA A 186 -6.90 -0.63 7.65
N ILE A 187 -6.65 -1.25 6.50
CA ILE A 187 -5.27 -1.61 6.09
C ILE A 187 -4.64 -0.42 5.37
N GLY A 188 -3.61 0.15 5.97
CA GLY A 188 -2.85 1.27 5.43
C GLY A 188 -1.68 0.86 4.54
N PHE A 189 -1.55 1.48 3.38
CA PHE A 189 -0.40 1.38 2.48
C PHE A 189 0.34 2.71 2.46
N LYS A 190 1.63 2.67 2.80
CA LYS A 190 2.47 3.87 2.85
C LYS A 190 2.93 4.28 1.46
N ALA A 191 2.72 5.56 1.16
CA ALA A 191 3.21 6.20 -0.04
C ALA A 191 3.89 7.53 0.30
N ALA A 192 4.69 8.03 -0.61
CA ALA A 192 5.32 9.34 -0.50
C ALA A 192 5.11 10.13 -1.78
N ALA A 193 4.79 11.40 -1.61
CA ALA A 193 4.79 12.39 -2.66
C ALA A 193 5.94 13.39 -2.43
N ARG A 194 6.59 13.81 -3.51
CA ARG A 194 7.55 14.90 -3.49
C ARG A 194 7.24 15.86 -4.62
N VAL A 195 7.25 17.14 -4.29
CA VAL A 195 7.09 18.23 -5.25
C VAL A 195 8.28 19.16 -5.13
N THR A 196 8.96 19.42 -6.25
CA THR A 196 10.09 20.33 -6.34
C THR A 196 9.74 21.47 -7.29
N GLY A 197 9.76 22.70 -6.79
CA GLY A 197 9.55 23.90 -7.59
C GLY A 197 10.86 24.64 -7.82
N HIS A 198 11.05 25.16 -9.02
CA HIS A 198 12.16 26.04 -9.37
C HIS A 198 11.65 27.38 -9.86
N ARG A 199 12.38 28.46 -9.57
CA ARG A 199 12.07 29.81 -10.04
C ARG A 199 13.33 30.64 -10.17
N LYS A 200 13.45 31.44 -11.23
CA LYS A 200 14.48 32.49 -11.33
C LYS A 200 14.03 33.74 -10.58
N ILE A 201 14.88 34.27 -9.70
CA ILE A 201 14.64 35.48 -8.90
C ILE A 201 15.88 36.37 -9.04
N LYS A 202 15.73 37.58 -9.60
CA LYS A 202 16.83 38.51 -9.86
C LYS A 202 18.01 37.84 -10.61
N GLY A 203 17.72 37.08 -11.67
CA GLY A 203 18.74 36.34 -12.44
C GLY A 203 19.24 35.05 -11.79
N VAL A 204 19.06 34.85 -10.48
CA VAL A 204 19.53 33.66 -9.76
C VAL A 204 18.47 32.56 -9.76
N GLY A 205 18.84 31.35 -10.17
CA GLY A 205 18.00 30.16 -10.06
C GLY A 205 17.85 29.72 -8.60
N LYS A 206 16.61 29.64 -8.11
CA LYS A 206 16.28 29.08 -6.79
C LYS A 206 15.39 27.85 -6.96
N SER A 207 15.56 26.89 -6.08
CA SER A 207 14.72 25.69 -6.01
C SER A 207 14.38 25.38 -4.58
N ASP A 208 13.20 24.78 -4.38
CA ASP A 208 12.79 24.25 -3.09
C ASP A 208 11.93 23.01 -3.29
N SER A 209 11.94 22.11 -2.32
CA SER A 209 11.21 20.86 -2.42
C SER A 209 10.56 20.48 -1.11
N VAL A 210 9.38 19.88 -1.21
CA VAL A 210 8.65 19.30 -0.09
C VAL A 210 8.39 17.84 -0.39
N SER A 211 8.58 16.98 0.62
CA SER A 211 8.12 15.60 0.58
C SER A 211 7.15 15.35 1.72
N LYS A 212 6.06 14.65 1.41
CA LYS A 212 5.05 14.23 2.39
C LYS A 212 4.77 12.75 2.19
N SER A 213 4.84 12.00 3.29
CA SER A 213 4.33 10.63 3.35
C SER A 213 2.83 10.68 3.61
N PHE A 214 2.10 9.72 3.05
CA PHE A 214 0.68 9.53 3.29
C PHE A 214 0.33 8.05 3.29
N TYR A 215 -0.84 7.74 3.84
CA TYR A 215 -1.37 6.39 3.87
C TYR A 215 -2.65 6.33 3.02
N ALA A 216 -2.75 5.29 2.21
CA ALA A 216 -3.99 4.93 1.51
C ALA A 216 -4.56 3.69 2.18
N TYR A 217 -5.86 3.70 2.49
CA TYR A 217 -6.47 2.65 3.29
C TYR A 217 -7.45 1.79 2.49
N LEU A 218 -7.54 0.50 2.81
CA LEU A 218 -8.66 -0.37 2.47
C LEU A 218 -9.52 -0.60 3.73
N LYS A 219 -10.83 -0.43 3.59
CA LYS A 219 -11.84 -0.74 4.63
C LYS A 219 -12.76 -1.85 4.09
#